data_AF-A0A519QMM7-F1
#
_entry.id   AF-A0A519QMM7-F1
#
_cell.length_a   1.000
_cell.length_b   1.000
_cell.length_c   1.000
_cell.angle_alpha   90.00
_cell.angle_beta   90.00
_cell.angle_gamma   90.00
#
_symmetry.space_group_name_H-M   'P 1'
#
loop_
_entity.id
_entity.type
_entity.pdbx_description
1 polymer ?
#
loop_
_entity_poly.entity_id
_entity_poly.type
_entity_poly.pdbx_seq_one_letter_code
_entity_poly.pdbx_strand_id
1 'polypeptide(L)'
;MSIKHAIILIFILIFHSSCTQVSINGNGVCPPITSKDIYGSAPLHSFQVLLRNGQTATLIDKGFDSLRAGIYDFYENDNLKSYSFFVDSNTYTYKEDYDSSGKVYKLEGSPLVYKKVKFVTDDSVFIKLYLFSLQKEYNNLSANTSTGKVISLDLQQDSSFSNMKYSEFGFNLGTKNSFQVYLNGELKSICSGWTEKLRDTIDLKNLN
;
A
#
# COMPACT_ATOMS: atom_id res chain seq x y z
N MET A 1 -34.28 -41.22 -24.94
CA MET A 1 -32.90 -41.36 -25.47
C MET A 1 -32.32 -39.95 -25.59
N SER A 2 -31.28 -39.68 -24.80
CA SER A 2 -30.86 -38.34 -24.37
C SER A 2 -29.90 -37.67 -25.37
N ILE A 3 -30.20 -36.42 -25.75
CA ILE A 3 -29.29 -35.57 -26.52
C ILE A 3 -28.24 -35.02 -25.54
N LYS A 4 -27.13 -35.75 -25.47
CA LYS A 4 -25.83 -35.22 -25.08
C LYS A 4 -25.34 -34.27 -26.18
N HIS A 5 -24.70 -33.18 -25.74
CA HIS A 5 -23.50 -32.54 -26.30
C HIS A 5 -23.60 -31.01 -26.44
N ALA A 6 -22.58 -30.38 -25.84
CA ALA A 6 -21.93 -29.15 -26.28
C ALA A 6 -22.69 -27.84 -26.09
N ILE A 7 -22.65 -27.30 -24.86
CA ILE A 7 -22.48 -25.86 -24.68
C ILE A 7 -21.12 -25.63 -24.03
N ILE A 8 -20.23 -25.29 -24.94
CA ILE A 8 -18.84 -24.86 -24.86
C ILE A 8 -18.61 -23.84 -23.73
N LEU A 9 -17.57 -24.11 -22.94
CA LEU A 9 -16.79 -23.12 -22.19
C LEU A 9 -16.53 -21.90 -23.08
N ILE A 10 -16.77 -20.67 -22.60
CA ILE A 10 -15.93 -19.48 -22.76
C ILE A 10 -16.67 -18.35 -22.05
N PHE A 11 -16.34 -18.13 -20.78
CA PHE A 11 -16.47 -16.84 -20.11
C PHE A 11 -15.36 -16.73 -19.05
N ILE A 12 -14.12 -17.01 -19.49
CA ILE A 12 -12.93 -16.44 -18.84
C ILE A 12 -12.71 -15.10 -19.55
N LEU A 13 -13.49 -14.09 -19.17
CA LEU A 13 -13.18 -12.72 -19.54
C LEU A 13 -11.98 -12.29 -18.72
N ILE A 14 -10.86 -12.30 -19.42
CA ILE A 14 -9.54 -11.81 -19.07
C ILE A 14 -9.67 -10.37 -18.57
N PHE A 15 -9.84 -10.18 -17.27
CA PHE A 15 -9.36 -8.97 -16.60
C PHE A 15 -7.87 -9.17 -16.31
N HIS A 16 -7.06 -9.19 -17.38
CA HIS A 16 -5.68 -8.76 -17.26
C HIS A 16 -5.72 -7.23 -17.27
N SER A 17 -6.13 -6.66 -16.14
CA SER A 17 -5.76 -5.28 -15.81
C SER A 17 -4.26 -5.22 -15.95
N SER A 18 -3.81 -4.55 -17.00
CA SER A 18 -2.41 -4.36 -17.32
C SER A 18 -1.78 -3.71 -16.10
N CYS A 19 -1.09 -4.53 -15.30
CA CYS A 19 -0.19 -4.03 -14.29
C CYS A 19 0.95 -3.41 -15.11
N THR A 20 0.89 -2.09 -15.33
CA THR A 20 2.03 -1.34 -15.85
C THR A 20 3.11 -1.43 -14.79
N GLN A 21 3.89 -2.52 -14.83
CA GLN A 21 5.19 -2.53 -14.20
C GLN A 21 5.96 -1.39 -14.87
N VAL A 22 6.31 -0.39 -14.07
CA VAL A 22 7.24 0.67 -14.46
C VAL A 22 8.51 -0.05 -14.89
N SER A 23 8.71 -0.19 -16.21
CA SER A 23 9.90 -0.86 -16.72
C SER A 23 11.09 0.03 -16.38
N ILE A 24 12.01 -0.50 -15.58
CA ILE A 24 13.32 0.12 -15.42
C ILE A 24 13.94 0.11 -16.82
N ASN A 25 14.15 1.29 -17.41
CA ASN A 25 14.84 1.39 -18.70
C ASN A 25 16.20 0.68 -18.57
N GLY A 26 16.60 -0.09 -19.59
CA GLY A 26 17.78 -0.97 -19.59
C GLY A 26 19.15 -0.31 -19.29
N ASN A 27 19.17 0.97 -18.95
CA ASN A 27 20.32 1.74 -18.49
C ASN A 27 20.37 1.92 -16.96
N GLY A 28 19.46 1.32 -16.19
CA GLY A 28 19.46 1.41 -14.72
C GLY A 28 19.04 2.78 -14.15
N VAL A 29 18.49 3.66 -14.98
CA VAL A 29 17.93 4.94 -14.54
C VAL A 29 16.46 4.74 -14.23
N CYS A 30 16.07 4.93 -12.98
CA CYS A 30 14.67 4.92 -12.61
C CYS A 30 13.97 6.15 -13.20
N PRO A 31 12.89 5.97 -13.97
CA PRO A 31 12.17 7.11 -14.50
C PRO A 31 11.51 7.90 -13.35
N PRO A 32 11.43 9.24 -13.44
CA PRO A 32 10.65 10.01 -12.50
C PRO A 32 9.18 9.57 -12.60
N ILE A 33 8.51 9.49 -11.44
CA ILE A 33 7.08 9.18 -11.37
C ILE A 33 6.31 10.40 -11.81
N THR A 34 5.35 10.24 -12.70
CA THR A 34 4.49 11.32 -13.19
C THR A 34 3.08 11.20 -12.63
N SER A 35 2.26 12.25 -12.80
CA SER A 35 0.85 12.19 -12.39
C SER A 35 0.13 11.04 -13.11
N LYS A 36 0.44 10.83 -14.40
CA LYS A 36 -0.14 9.76 -15.23
C LYS A 36 0.16 8.37 -14.72
N ASP A 37 1.35 8.14 -14.14
CA ASP A 37 1.70 6.84 -13.55
C ASP A 37 0.82 6.51 -12.32
N ILE A 38 0.31 7.55 -11.64
CA ILE A 38 -0.53 7.42 -10.44
C ILE A 38 -2.02 7.29 -10.79
N TYR A 39 -2.61 8.23 -11.55
CA TYR A 39 -4.05 8.15 -11.85
C TYR A 39 -4.38 7.26 -13.06
N GLY A 40 -3.45 7.08 -13.99
CA GLY A 40 -3.65 6.28 -15.20
C GLY A 40 -3.57 4.76 -14.96
N SER A 41 -3.00 4.35 -13.83
CA SER A 41 -2.90 2.94 -13.40
C SER A 41 -4.13 2.45 -12.63
N ALA A 42 -5.09 3.33 -12.33
CA ALA A 42 -6.22 3.01 -11.45
C ALA A 42 -7.56 3.63 -11.90
N PRO A 43 -8.21 3.07 -12.93
CA PRO A 43 -9.45 3.62 -13.51
C PRO A 43 -10.68 3.58 -12.57
N LEU A 44 -10.57 2.96 -11.39
CA LEU A 44 -11.66 2.84 -10.41
C LEU A 44 -11.48 3.73 -9.16
N HIS A 45 -10.38 4.49 -9.05
CA HIS A 45 -10.11 5.31 -7.86
C HIS A 45 -10.73 6.71 -7.98
N SER A 46 -11.20 7.24 -6.85
CA SER A 46 -11.76 8.59 -6.76
C SER A 46 -10.64 9.61 -6.54
N PHE A 47 -10.11 10.15 -7.62
CA PHE A 47 -9.15 11.25 -7.55
C PHE A 47 -9.83 12.61 -7.48
N GLN A 48 -9.29 13.49 -6.63
CA GLN A 48 -9.46 14.93 -6.78
C GLN A 48 -8.17 15.52 -7.35
N VAL A 49 -8.29 16.26 -8.45
CA VAL A 49 -7.15 16.86 -9.17
C VAL A 49 -7.18 18.37 -8.98
N LEU A 50 -6.07 18.94 -8.53
CA LEU A 50 -5.87 20.39 -8.46
C LEU A 50 -4.85 20.79 -9.52
N LEU A 51 -5.21 21.77 -10.35
CA LEU A 51 -4.37 22.24 -11.44
C LEU A 51 -3.66 23.55 -11.09
N ARG A 52 -2.45 23.74 -11.60
CA ARG A 52 -1.72 25.01 -11.64
C ARG A 52 -1.30 25.26 -13.08
N ASN A 53 -1.71 26.39 -13.65
CA ASN A 53 -1.42 26.74 -15.05
C ASN A 53 -1.83 25.64 -16.06
N GLY A 54 -2.91 24.91 -15.78
CA GLY A 54 -3.40 23.82 -16.64
C GLY A 54 -2.67 22.48 -16.47
N GLN A 55 -1.66 22.39 -15.59
CA GLN A 55 -0.94 21.16 -15.27
C GLN A 55 -1.37 20.61 -13.90
N THR A 56 -1.25 19.29 -13.71
CA THR A 56 -1.53 18.65 -12.42
C THR A 56 -0.55 19.15 -11.37
N ALA A 57 -1.05 19.84 -10.35
CA ALA A 57 -0.25 20.28 -9.20
C ALA A 57 -0.39 19.32 -8.03
N THR A 58 -1.60 18.81 -7.79
CA THR A 58 -1.90 17.87 -6.70
C THR A 58 -2.91 16.83 -7.16
N LEU A 59 -2.70 15.57 -6.76
CA LEU A 59 -3.69 14.50 -6.81
C LEU A 59 -4.01 14.04 -5.40
N ILE A 60 -5.30 13.85 -5.10
CA ILE A 60 -5.77 13.30 -3.84
C ILE A 60 -6.48 11.99 -4.15
N ASP A 61 -5.87 10.89 -3.76
CA ASP A 61 -6.37 9.52 -3.86
C ASP A 61 -7.15 9.17 -2.59
N LYS A 62 -8.47 9.34 -2.64
CA LYS A 62 -9.33 9.17 -1.46
C LYS A 62 -9.68 7.69 -1.28
N GLY A 63 -9.40 7.17 -0.09
CA GLY A 63 -9.88 5.86 0.30
C GLY A 63 -11.41 5.83 0.36
N PHE A 64 -11.98 4.61 0.41
CA PHE A 64 -13.43 4.41 0.41
C PHE A 64 -14.17 5.17 1.53
N ASP A 65 -13.52 5.40 2.67
CA ASP A 65 -14.12 6.15 3.79
C ASP A 65 -14.05 7.67 3.64
N SER A 66 -13.41 8.18 2.59
CA SER A 66 -13.16 9.61 2.32
C SER A 66 -12.38 10.37 3.39
N LEU A 67 -12.00 9.72 4.49
CA LEU A 67 -11.22 10.31 5.58
C LEU A 67 -9.72 10.10 5.35
N ARG A 68 -9.34 8.93 4.83
CA ARG A 68 -7.96 8.61 4.51
C ARG A 68 -7.65 8.97 3.08
N ALA A 69 -6.48 9.53 2.85
CA ALA A 69 -6.07 9.92 1.51
C ALA A 69 -4.56 9.82 1.31
N GLY A 70 -4.18 9.36 0.12
CA GLY A 70 -2.85 9.59 -0.43
C GLY A 70 -2.84 10.93 -1.17
N ILE A 71 -2.01 11.87 -0.75
CA ILE A 71 -1.85 13.15 -1.44
C ILE A 71 -0.50 13.15 -2.15
N TYR A 72 -0.54 13.46 -3.44
CA TYR A 72 0.61 13.55 -4.32
C TYR A 72 0.73 14.98 -4.82
N ASP A 73 1.89 15.61 -4.62
CA ASP A 73 2.19 16.91 -5.20
C ASP A 73 3.22 16.75 -6.32
N PHE A 74 3.13 17.60 -7.33
CA PHE A 74 3.96 17.55 -8.53
C PHE A 74 4.71 18.86 -8.76
N TYR A 75 5.86 18.74 -9.41
CA TYR A 75 6.57 19.86 -10.01
C TYR A 75 5.86 20.31 -11.30
N GLU A 76 6.23 21.48 -11.83
CA GLU A 76 5.70 21.99 -13.11
C GLU A 76 6.06 21.10 -14.32
N ASN A 77 7.07 20.25 -14.19
CA ASN A 77 7.41 19.25 -15.19
C ASN A 77 6.66 17.92 -15.01
N ASP A 78 5.62 17.89 -14.17
CA ASP A 78 4.78 16.73 -13.84
C ASP A 78 5.49 15.61 -13.06
N ASN A 79 6.76 15.80 -12.66
CA ASN A 79 7.45 14.83 -11.80
C ASN A 79 6.89 14.91 -10.38
N LEU A 80 6.76 13.74 -9.74
CA LEU A 80 6.36 13.63 -8.34
C LEU A 80 7.34 14.39 -7.46
N LYS A 81 6.80 15.31 -6.68
CA LYS A 81 7.52 16.11 -5.71
C LYS A 81 7.40 15.53 -4.31
N SER A 82 6.20 15.12 -3.92
CA SER A 82 5.98 14.52 -2.60
C SER A 82 4.76 13.62 -2.58
N TYR A 83 4.80 12.64 -1.69
CA TYR A 83 3.65 11.84 -1.29
C TYR A 83 3.42 11.98 0.21
N SER A 84 2.17 12.05 0.65
CA SER A 84 1.80 12.00 2.07
C SER A 84 0.54 11.17 2.28
N PHE A 85 0.55 10.29 3.28
CA PHE A 85 -0.62 9.51 3.66
C PHE A 85 -1.29 10.09 4.90
N PHE A 86 -2.53 10.52 4.72
CA PHE A 86 -3.38 11.11 5.75
C PHE A 86 -4.32 10.07 6.35
N VAL A 87 -4.35 9.98 7.69
CA VAL A 87 -5.28 9.12 8.44
C VAL A 87 -6.58 9.84 8.82
N ASP A 88 -6.54 11.17 8.80
CA ASP A 88 -7.67 12.09 8.93
C ASP A 88 -7.34 13.41 8.19
N SER A 89 -8.21 14.41 8.26
CA SER A 89 -8.06 15.66 7.50
C SER A 89 -6.81 16.48 7.84
N ASN A 90 -6.20 16.27 9.01
CA ASN A 90 -5.12 17.10 9.53
C ASN A 90 -3.85 16.31 9.88
N THR A 91 -3.95 14.99 9.98
CA THR A 91 -2.87 14.13 10.47
C THR A 91 -2.37 13.20 9.36
N TYR A 92 -1.10 13.35 9.01
CA TYR A 92 -0.39 12.37 8.19
C TYR A 92 0.47 11.45 9.05
N THR A 93 0.61 10.18 8.64
CA THR A 93 1.45 9.18 9.33
C THR A 93 2.71 8.85 8.56
N TYR A 94 2.77 9.22 7.29
CA TYR A 94 3.88 8.91 6.41
C TYR A 94 4.02 9.94 5.30
N LYS A 95 5.27 10.29 4.98
CA LYS A 95 5.59 11.22 3.90
C LYS A 95 6.94 10.89 3.24
N GLU A 96 6.99 11.02 1.92
CA GLU A 96 8.23 11.01 1.14
C GLU A 96 8.31 12.30 0.31
N ASP A 97 9.49 12.94 0.32
CA ASP A 97 9.81 14.03 -0.60
C ASP A 97 10.85 13.55 -1.63
N TYR A 98 10.62 13.92 -2.89
CA TYR A 98 11.38 13.51 -4.06
C TYR A 98 12.03 14.73 -4.71
N ASP A 99 13.27 14.57 -5.15
CA ASP A 99 13.93 15.59 -5.97
C ASP A 99 13.36 15.57 -7.40
N SER A 100 13.77 16.54 -8.22
CA SER A 100 13.29 16.63 -9.61
C SER A 100 13.71 15.44 -10.49
N SER A 101 14.66 14.62 -10.04
CA SER A 101 15.06 13.38 -10.71
C SER A 101 14.23 12.16 -10.30
N GLY A 102 13.32 12.32 -9.32
CA GLY A 102 12.47 11.25 -8.81
C GLY A 102 13.11 10.43 -7.69
N LYS A 103 14.21 10.89 -7.08
CA LYS A 103 14.84 10.21 -5.95
C LYS A 103 14.29 10.73 -4.63
N VAL A 104 13.94 9.81 -3.72
CA VAL A 104 13.57 10.14 -2.34
C VAL A 104 14.78 10.73 -1.62
N TYR A 105 14.64 11.96 -1.10
CA TYR A 105 15.68 12.61 -0.29
C TYR A 105 15.25 12.85 1.16
N LYS A 106 13.95 12.72 1.45
CA LYS A 106 13.41 12.83 2.81
C LYS A 106 12.26 11.86 3.01
N LEU A 107 12.26 11.22 4.18
CA LEU A 107 11.24 10.26 4.60
C LEU A 107 10.84 10.59 6.04
N GLU A 108 9.53 10.60 6.30
CA GLU A 108 8.96 10.75 7.63
C GLU A 108 7.94 9.63 7.89
N GLY A 109 8.01 9.00 9.06
CA GLY A 109 7.09 7.94 9.47
C GLY A 109 7.50 6.53 9.05
N SER A 110 6.55 5.59 9.13
CA SER A 110 6.71 4.17 8.78
C SER A 110 5.93 3.86 7.51
N PRO A 111 6.44 3.01 6.61
CA PRO A 111 5.69 2.60 5.44
C PRO A 111 4.47 1.74 5.78
N LEU A 112 4.32 1.25 7.02
CA LEU A 112 3.05 0.76 7.56
C LEU A 112 2.13 1.94 7.86
N VAL A 113 1.43 2.42 6.84
CA VAL A 113 0.71 3.71 6.91
C VAL A 113 -0.64 3.61 7.61
N TYR A 114 -1.26 2.42 7.63
CA TYR A 114 -2.53 2.19 8.31
C TYR A 114 -2.68 0.74 8.78
N LYS A 115 -3.41 0.56 9.88
CA LYS A 115 -3.78 -0.75 10.42
C LYS A 115 -5.22 -0.74 10.90
N LYS A 116 -5.93 -1.83 10.63
CA LYS A 116 -7.27 -2.08 11.13
C LYS A 116 -7.24 -3.32 12.00
N VAL A 117 -7.73 -3.19 13.23
CA VAL A 117 -7.85 -4.28 14.19
C VAL A 117 -9.33 -4.50 14.45
N LYS A 118 -9.78 -5.74 14.34
CA LYS A 118 -11.17 -6.14 14.62
C LYS A 118 -11.16 -7.37 15.53
N PHE A 119 -11.85 -7.29 16.65
CA PHE A 119 -12.16 -8.46 17.47
C PHE A 119 -13.25 -9.28 16.78
N VAL A 120 -13.00 -10.57 16.63
CA VAL A 120 -13.98 -11.53 16.08
C VAL A 120 -14.72 -12.20 17.24
N THR A 121 -14.00 -12.51 18.31
CA THR A 121 -14.48 -12.95 19.63
C THR A 121 -13.65 -12.27 20.71
N ASP A 122 -14.00 -12.48 21.99
CA ASP A 122 -13.24 -11.95 23.14
C ASP A 122 -11.78 -12.43 23.17
N ASP A 123 -11.52 -13.59 22.55
CA ASP A 123 -10.20 -14.23 22.50
C ASP A 123 -9.59 -14.28 21.09
N SER A 124 -10.18 -13.64 20.08
CA SER A 124 -9.65 -13.68 18.72
C SER A 124 -9.68 -12.32 18.03
N VAL A 125 -8.59 -12.03 17.32
CA VAL A 125 -8.40 -10.77 16.61
C VAL A 125 -8.06 -11.02 15.16
N PHE A 126 -8.57 -10.14 14.31
CA PHE A 126 -8.24 -10.01 12.92
C PHE A 126 -7.53 -8.67 12.69
N ILE A 127 -6.37 -8.70 12.07
CA ILE A 127 -5.56 -7.53 11.79
C ILE A 127 -5.37 -7.42 10.28
N LYS A 128 -5.66 -6.25 9.74
CA LYS A 128 -5.36 -5.87 8.36
C LYS A 128 -4.34 -4.73 8.37
N LEU A 129 -3.23 -4.94 7.69
CA LEU A 129 -2.10 -4.00 7.58
C LEU A 129 -2.08 -3.41 6.19
N TYR A 130 -1.80 -2.11 6.09
CA TYR A 130 -1.65 -1.41 4.82
C TYR A 130 -0.28 -0.77 4.73
N LEU A 131 0.45 -1.12 3.68
CA LEU A 131 1.80 -0.67 3.41
C LEU A 131 1.86 0.16 2.13
N PHE A 132 2.58 1.28 2.17
CA PHE A 132 2.83 2.12 1.01
C PHE A 132 3.81 1.45 0.04
N SER A 133 3.47 1.32 -1.24
CA SER A 133 4.20 0.46 -2.18
C SER A 133 4.82 1.16 -3.39
N LEU A 134 4.76 2.49 -3.50
CA LEU A 134 5.33 3.19 -4.66
C LEU A 134 6.85 2.98 -4.71
N GLN A 135 7.32 2.41 -5.82
CA GLN A 135 8.73 2.06 -6.06
C GLN A 135 9.38 1.23 -4.93
N LYS A 136 8.58 0.40 -4.26
CA LYS A 136 9.00 -0.42 -3.11
C LYS A 136 8.69 -1.89 -3.34
N GLU A 137 9.66 -2.71 -2.98
CA GLU A 137 9.56 -4.16 -2.93
C GLU A 137 9.71 -4.60 -1.46
N TYR A 138 8.78 -5.44 -1.01
CA TYR A 138 8.82 -6.00 0.35
C TYR A 138 9.17 -7.46 0.28
N ASN A 139 10.16 -7.87 1.07
CA ASN A 139 10.63 -9.24 1.13
C ASN A 139 10.56 -9.77 2.57
N ASN A 140 10.32 -11.07 2.71
CA ASN A 140 10.37 -11.77 4.00
C ASN A 140 9.48 -11.13 5.09
N LEU A 141 8.32 -10.59 4.71
CA LEU A 141 7.42 -9.96 5.66
C LEU A 141 6.79 -11.00 6.59
N SER A 142 6.82 -10.70 7.89
CA SER A 142 6.24 -11.54 8.92
C SER A 142 5.72 -10.72 10.09
N ALA A 143 4.65 -11.22 10.72
CA ALA A 143 4.13 -10.74 11.98
C ALA A 143 4.49 -11.75 13.09
N ASN A 144 5.30 -11.30 14.04
CA ASN A 144 5.68 -12.08 15.22
C ASN A 144 4.85 -11.62 16.40
N THR A 145 4.15 -12.56 17.03
CA THR A 145 3.33 -12.27 18.20
C THR A 145 4.14 -12.35 19.49
N SER A 146 3.69 -11.69 20.56
CA SER A 146 4.29 -11.82 21.90
C SER A 146 4.16 -13.22 22.50
N THR A 147 3.39 -14.12 21.89
CA THR A 147 3.34 -15.55 22.23
C THR A 147 4.33 -16.40 21.44
N GLY A 148 5.13 -15.80 20.55
CA GLY A 148 6.13 -16.48 19.72
C GLY A 148 5.59 -17.06 18.42
N LYS A 149 4.28 -16.94 18.13
CA LYS A 149 3.73 -17.32 16.82
C LYS A 149 4.27 -16.37 15.75
N VAL A 150 4.78 -16.96 14.67
CA VAL A 150 5.26 -16.26 13.46
C VAL A 150 4.24 -16.48 12.36
N ILE A 151 3.82 -15.41 11.69
CA ILE A 151 2.85 -15.42 10.59
C ILE A 151 3.53 -14.79 9.38
N SER A 152 3.68 -15.53 8.29
CA SER A 152 4.16 -14.96 7.02
C SER A 152 3.06 -14.09 6.40
N LEU A 153 3.45 -12.94 5.84
CA LEU A 153 2.52 -11.95 5.30
C LEU A 153 2.66 -11.89 3.79
N ASP A 154 1.63 -12.38 3.10
CA ASP A 154 1.50 -12.20 1.67
C ASP A 154 0.82 -10.86 1.38
N LEU A 155 1.45 -10.04 0.53
CA LEU A 155 0.93 -8.73 0.15
C LEU A 155 0.05 -8.83 -1.09
N GLN A 156 -1.15 -8.26 -0.99
CA GLN A 156 -2.08 -8.08 -2.09
C GLN A 156 -2.14 -6.60 -2.47
N GLN A 157 -2.36 -6.30 -3.75
CA GLN A 157 -2.59 -4.94 -4.19
C GLN A 157 -3.92 -4.44 -3.64
N ASP A 158 -3.93 -3.26 -3.01
CA ASP A 158 -5.17 -2.61 -2.60
C ASP A 158 -5.84 -1.95 -3.81
N SER A 159 -7.17 -2.08 -3.89
CA SER A 159 -7.98 -1.52 -4.98
C SER A 159 -8.65 -0.19 -4.63
N SER A 160 -8.44 0.32 -3.41
CA SER A 160 -8.94 1.62 -2.98
C SER A 160 -7.87 2.72 -3.05
N PHE A 161 -6.60 2.35 -3.26
CA PHE A 161 -5.47 3.26 -3.33
C PHE A 161 -4.46 2.81 -4.39
N SER A 162 -3.87 3.77 -5.08
CA SER A 162 -3.00 3.57 -6.25
C SER A 162 -1.65 2.93 -5.89
N ASN A 163 -1.19 3.19 -4.67
CA ASN A 163 0.15 2.82 -4.21
C ASN A 163 0.15 2.16 -2.84
N MET A 164 -0.83 1.29 -2.58
CA MET A 164 -0.90 0.54 -1.34
C MET A 164 -1.02 -0.95 -1.59
N LYS A 165 -0.32 -1.72 -0.76
CA LYS A 165 -0.52 -3.15 -0.61
C LYS A 165 -1.06 -3.43 0.78
N TYR A 166 -1.77 -4.53 0.94
CA TYR A 166 -2.24 -4.97 2.25
C TYR A 166 -1.94 -6.43 2.50
N SER A 167 -1.87 -6.79 3.78
CA SER A 167 -1.92 -8.17 4.23
C SER A 167 -2.88 -8.28 5.40
N GLU A 168 -3.46 -9.45 5.61
CA GLU A 168 -4.41 -9.69 6.68
C GLU A 168 -4.16 -11.05 7.33
N PHE A 169 -4.37 -11.10 8.64
CA PHE A 169 -4.17 -12.30 9.42
C PHE A 169 -5.00 -12.26 10.70
N GLY A 170 -5.34 -13.45 11.19
CA GLY A 170 -6.04 -13.61 12.46
C GLY A 170 -5.31 -14.57 13.38
N PHE A 171 -5.52 -14.40 14.69
CA PHE A 171 -5.02 -15.32 15.70
C PHE A 171 -5.81 -15.18 17.00
N ASN A 172 -5.70 -16.21 17.84
CA ASN A 172 -6.30 -16.22 19.16
C ASN A 172 -5.34 -15.56 20.17
N LEU A 173 -5.87 -14.64 20.96
CA LEU A 173 -5.21 -13.93 22.06
C LEU A 173 -5.04 -14.83 23.29
N GLY A 174 -5.91 -15.84 23.43
CA GLY A 174 -6.01 -16.66 24.62
C GLY A 174 -6.50 -15.84 25.82
N THR A 175 -5.99 -16.13 27.01
CA THR A 175 -6.39 -15.45 28.27
C THR A 175 -5.57 -14.19 28.58
N LYS A 176 -4.90 -13.59 27.59
CA LYS A 176 -3.97 -12.46 27.83
C LYS A 176 -4.67 -11.11 27.63
N ASN A 177 -4.57 -10.26 28.64
CA ASN A 177 -5.15 -8.90 28.64
C ASN A 177 -4.35 -7.87 27.82
N SER A 178 -3.16 -8.25 27.35
CA SER A 178 -2.35 -7.43 26.45
C SER A 178 -1.59 -8.30 25.46
N PHE A 179 -1.49 -7.81 24.23
CA PHE A 179 -0.85 -8.54 23.15
C PHE A 179 -0.05 -7.58 22.28
N GLN A 180 1.12 -8.02 21.84
CA GLN A 180 1.96 -7.25 20.93
C GLN A 180 2.19 -8.06 19.67
N VAL A 181 2.15 -7.38 18.52
CA VAL A 181 2.54 -7.94 17.24
C VAL A 181 3.69 -7.09 16.70
N TYR A 182 4.81 -7.74 16.42
CA TYR A 182 5.99 -7.13 15.82
C TYR A 182 6.01 -7.46 14.33
N LEU A 183 5.87 -6.43 13.50
CA LEU A 183 6.04 -6.55 12.06
C LEU A 183 7.54 -6.52 11.75
N ASN A 184 8.01 -7.50 11.00
CA ASN A 184 9.39 -7.62 10.56
C ASN A 184 9.44 -7.88 9.05
N GLY A 185 10.49 -7.39 8.39
CA GLY A 185 10.80 -7.76 7.01
C GLY A 185 11.87 -6.88 6.40
N GLU A 186 11.99 -6.93 5.09
CA GLU A 186 12.94 -6.15 4.30
C GLU A 186 12.17 -5.27 3.33
N LEU A 187 12.53 -4.00 3.29
CA LEU A 187 12.03 -3.04 2.33
C LEU A 187 13.17 -2.68 1.38
N LYS A 188 12.97 -2.89 0.09
CA LYS A 188 13.92 -2.55 -0.96
C LYS A 188 13.34 -1.47 -1.87
N SER A 189 14.13 -0.42 -2.08
CA SER A 189 13.82 0.56 -3.12
C SER A 189 14.10 -0.06 -4.49
N ILE A 190 13.08 -0.08 -5.35
CA ILE A 190 13.21 -0.61 -6.72
C ILE A 190 14.27 0.17 -7.51
N CYS A 191 14.36 1.48 -7.25
CA CYS A 191 15.21 2.39 -8.01
C CYS A 191 16.66 2.44 -7.56
N SER A 192 16.90 2.58 -6.25
CA SER A 192 18.27 2.68 -5.74
C SER A 192 18.87 1.31 -5.42
N GLY A 193 18.05 0.25 -5.36
CA GLY A 193 18.44 -1.06 -4.85
C GLY A 193 18.74 -1.08 -3.35
N TRP A 194 18.66 0.07 -2.68
CA TRP A 194 18.89 0.17 -1.24
C TRP A 194 17.85 -0.65 -0.48
N THR A 195 18.31 -1.36 0.55
CA THR A 195 17.49 -2.24 1.36
C THR A 195 17.59 -1.83 2.83
N GLU A 196 16.45 -1.82 3.51
CA GLU A 196 16.34 -1.58 4.94
C GLU A 196 15.49 -2.64 5.64
N LYS A 197 15.70 -2.76 6.95
CA LYS A 197 14.89 -3.64 7.78
C LYS A 197 13.64 -2.88 8.24
N LEU A 198 12.48 -3.42 7.90
CA LEU A 198 11.22 -2.96 8.46
C LEU A 198 11.03 -3.58 9.84
N ARG A 199 10.79 -2.72 10.85
CA ARG A 199 10.43 -3.12 12.20
C ARG A 199 9.35 -2.20 12.73
N ASP A 200 8.18 -2.74 13.02
CA ASP A 200 7.06 -1.98 13.58
C ASP A 200 6.39 -2.78 14.70
N THR A 201 5.69 -2.10 15.60
CA THR A 201 5.00 -2.71 16.74
C THR A 201 3.54 -2.28 16.78
N ILE A 202 2.67 -3.28 16.96
CA ILE A 202 1.24 -3.11 17.13
C ILE A 202 0.92 -3.55 18.55
N ASP A 203 0.69 -2.55 19.40
CA ASP A 203 0.22 -2.73 20.76
C ASP A 203 -1.30 -2.89 20.77
N LEU A 204 -1.77 -4.06 21.22
CA LEU A 204 -3.17 -4.31 21.55
C LEU A 204 -3.31 -4.19 23.07
N LYS A 205 -3.65 -2.98 23.55
CA LYS A 205 -3.88 -2.66 24.97
C LYS A 205 -5.35 -2.34 25.21
N ASN A 206 -5.80 -2.56 26.45
CA ASN A 206 -7.20 -2.37 26.89
C ASN A 206 -8.17 -3.29 26.13
N LEU A 207 -7.88 -4.58 26.18
CA LEU A 207 -8.78 -5.67 25.76
C LEU A 207 -9.88 -5.80 26.82
N ASN A 208 -10.88 -4.90 26.77
CA ASN A 208 -12.06 -4.96 27.64
C ASN A 208 -13.13 -5.85 27.02
#